data_AF-A0A0H4XC32-F1
#
_entry.id   AF-A0A0H4XC32-F1
#
_cell.length_a   1.000
_cell.length_b   1.000
_cell.length_c   1.000
_cell.angle_alpha   90.00
_cell.angle_beta   90.00
_cell.angle_gamma   90.00
#
_symmetry.space_group_name_H-M   'P 1'
#
loop_
_entity.id
_entity.type
_entity.pdbx_description
1 polymer ?
#
loop_
_entity_poly.entity_id
_entity_poly.type
_entity_poly.pdbx_seq_one_letter_code
_entity_poly.pdbx_strand_id
1 'polypeptide(L)'
;MPLTQMIASVSRYRPEDVEDAMAGLPDALKAILHRALQRKPSERYPSAAELRDALRAALAAQPQPFGRKEAAEELARLMSDASVLRDRVELDEAGIFPEGLDADEAMPTPITK
;
A
#
# COMPACT_ATOMS: atom_id res chain seq x y z
N MET A 1 9.28 0.33 11.35
CA MET A 1 10.15 1.42 10.85
C MET A 1 9.90 2.68 11.69
N PRO A 2 10.91 3.25 12.36
CA PRO A 2 10.79 4.54 13.03
C PRO A 2 10.48 5.69 12.07
N LEU A 3 9.66 6.67 12.50
CA LEU A 3 9.18 7.81 11.68
C LEU A 3 10.32 8.61 11.04
N THR A 4 11.43 8.80 11.75
CA THR A 4 12.63 9.50 11.25
C THR A 4 13.29 8.78 10.08
N GLN A 5 13.31 7.44 10.08
CA GLN A 5 13.82 6.66 8.95
C GLN A 5 12.87 6.76 7.74
N MET A 6 11.55 6.79 7.97
CA MET A 6 10.58 7.01 6.89
C MET A 6 10.75 8.38 6.24
N ILE A 7 10.91 9.46 7.02
CA ILE A 7 11.12 10.82 6.51
C ILE A 7 12.41 10.91 5.68
N ALA A 8 13.49 10.28 6.14
CA ALA A 8 14.75 10.23 5.42
C ALA A 8 14.63 9.47 4.09
N SER A 9 13.89 8.36 4.06
CA SER A 9 13.61 7.61 2.83
C SER A 9 12.73 8.39 1.85
N VAL A 10 11.67 9.05 2.33
CA VAL A 10 10.78 9.88 1.49
C VAL A 10 11.53 11.03 0.83
N SER A 11 12.54 11.58 1.51
CA SER A 11 13.36 12.67 1.00
C SER A 11 14.31 12.27 -0.13
N ARG A 12 14.59 10.97 -0.29
CA ARG A 12 15.48 10.44 -1.35
C ARG A 12 14.76 10.21 -2.68
N TYR A 13 13.45 9.97 -2.66
CA TYR A 13 12.70 9.73 -3.88
C TYR A 13 12.64 10.99 -4.75
N ARG A 14 12.96 10.80 -6.02
CA ARG A 14 12.90 11.82 -7.05
C ARG A 14 11.72 11.56 -7.99
N PRO A 15 11.31 12.54 -8.81
CA PRO A 15 10.26 12.33 -9.81
C PRO A 15 10.53 11.12 -10.72
N GLU A 16 11.80 10.89 -11.07
CA GLU A 16 12.19 9.78 -11.95
C GLU A 16 11.87 8.41 -11.33
N ASP A 17 12.04 8.26 -10.01
CA ASP A 17 11.70 7.02 -9.30
C ASP A 17 10.19 6.71 -9.37
N VAL A 18 9.36 7.77 -9.43
CA VAL A 18 7.91 7.64 -9.59
C VAL A 18 7.59 7.18 -11.02
N GLU A 19 8.24 7.75 -12.03
CA GLU A 19 8.06 7.33 -13.43
C GLU A 19 8.42 5.86 -13.64
N ASP A 20 9.56 5.44 -13.09
CA ASP A 20 10.02 4.05 -13.19
C ASP A 20 9.03 3.09 -12.50
N ALA A 21 8.53 3.45 -11.32
CA ALA A 21 7.52 2.67 -10.61
C ALA A 21 6.18 2.62 -11.37
N MET A 22 5.87 3.64 -12.15
CA MET A 22 4.63 3.75 -12.93
C MET A 22 4.72 3.13 -14.32
N ALA A 23 5.90 2.74 -14.81
CA ALA A 23 6.14 2.37 -16.21
C ALA A 23 5.11 1.36 -16.77
N GLY A 24 4.78 0.32 -16.00
CA GLY A 24 3.84 -0.74 -16.38
C GLY A 24 2.36 -0.43 -16.17
N LEU A 25 1.99 0.76 -15.70
CA LEU A 25 0.61 1.11 -15.39
C LEU A 25 -0.15 1.69 -16.59
N PRO A 26 -1.48 1.54 -16.65
CA PRO A 26 -2.32 2.21 -17.65
C PRO A 26 -2.22 3.74 -17.54
N ASP A 27 -2.28 4.46 -18.67
CA ASP A 27 -2.13 5.92 -18.72
C ASP A 27 -3.14 6.67 -17.84
N ALA A 28 -4.37 6.17 -17.75
CA ALA A 28 -5.39 6.73 -16.87
C ALA A 28 -4.98 6.67 -15.39
N LEU A 29 -4.33 5.59 -14.96
CA LEU A 29 -3.83 5.44 -13.60
C LEU A 29 -2.57 6.29 -13.36
N LYS A 30 -1.66 6.36 -14.35
CA LYS A 30 -0.50 7.25 -14.31
C LYS A 30 -0.92 8.70 -14.06
N ALA A 31 -1.90 9.20 -14.83
CA ALA A 31 -2.41 10.57 -14.67
C ALA A 31 -2.93 10.87 -13.25
N ILE A 32 -3.65 9.90 -12.64
CA ILE A 32 -4.13 10.01 -11.26
C ILE A 32 -2.95 10.06 -10.28
N LEU A 33 -1.96 9.19 -10.45
CA LEU A 33 -0.79 9.11 -9.58
C LEU A 33 0.08 10.37 -9.68
N HIS A 34 0.31 10.92 -10.87
CA HIS A 34 1.03 12.18 -11.04
C HIS A 34 0.38 13.31 -10.26
N ARG A 35 -0.95 13.42 -10.27
CA ARG A 35 -1.67 14.43 -9.48
C ARG A 35 -1.59 14.13 -7.99
N ALA A 36 -1.83 12.89 -7.58
CA ALA A 36 -1.83 12.50 -6.17
C ALA A 36 -0.46 12.70 -5.49
N LEU A 37 0.62 12.50 -6.24
CA LEU A 37 2.01 12.55 -5.76
C LEU A 37 2.69 13.90 -5.98
N GLN A 38 1.95 14.96 -6.37
CA GLN A 38 2.53 16.29 -6.53
C GLN A 38 3.25 16.75 -5.25
N ARG A 39 4.39 17.43 -5.40
CA ARG A 39 5.15 17.91 -4.23
C ARG A 39 4.34 18.93 -3.43
N LYS A 40 3.66 19.87 -4.10
CA LYS A 40 2.81 20.86 -3.43
C LYS A 40 1.44 20.25 -3.11
N PRO A 41 0.98 20.31 -1.85
CA PRO A 41 -0.34 19.82 -1.48
C PRO A 41 -1.49 20.45 -2.28
N SER A 42 -1.34 21.72 -2.66
CA SER A 42 -2.34 22.46 -3.46
C SER A 42 -2.50 21.94 -4.90
N GLU A 43 -1.51 21.22 -5.42
CA GLU A 43 -1.53 20.64 -6.76
C GLU A 43 -2.09 19.19 -6.74
N ARG A 44 -2.43 18.66 -5.56
CA ARG A 44 -2.97 17.31 -5.37
C ARG A 44 -4.50 17.27 -5.47
N TYR A 45 -5.07 16.12 -5.15
CA TYR A 45 -6.48 16.03 -4.78
C TYR A 45 -6.69 16.71 -3.41
N PRO A 46 -7.69 17.62 -3.30
CA PRO A 46 -7.97 18.34 -2.07
C PRO A 46 -8.54 17.44 -0.96
N SER A 47 -9.04 16.25 -1.31
CA SER A 47 -9.50 15.26 -0.34
C SER A 47 -9.25 13.82 -0.82
N ALA A 48 -9.23 12.89 0.13
CA ALA A 48 -9.19 11.46 -0.16
C ALA A 48 -10.45 10.98 -0.91
N ALA A 49 -11.60 11.64 -0.70
CA ALA A 49 -12.83 11.33 -1.42
C ALA A 49 -12.68 11.62 -2.92
N GLU A 50 -12.07 12.75 -3.29
CA GLU A 50 -11.83 13.08 -4.70
C GLU A 50 -10.84 12.12 -5.38
N LEU A 51 -9.79 11.70 -4.66
CA LEU A 51 -8.89 10.67 -5.16
C LEU A 51 -9.62 9.34 -5.38
N ARG A 52 -10.46 8.91 -4.42
CA ARG A 52 -11.30 7.71 -4.55
C ARG A 52 -12.20 7.79 -5.78
N ASP A 53 -12.86 8.92 -5.98
CA ASP A 53 -13.82 9.08 -7.08
C ASP A 53 -13.10 9.06 -8.43
N ALA A 54 -11.91 9.67 -8.53
CA ALA A 54 -11.06 9.56 -9.71
C ALA A 54 -10.63 8.12 -10.01
N LEU A 55 -10.23 7.35 -8.99
CA LEU A 55 -9.87 5.94 -9.14
C LEU A 55 -11.05 5.09 -9.60
N ARG A 56 -12.24 5.30 -9.03
CA ARG A 56 -13.46 4.59 -9.43
C ARG A 56 -13.88 4.92 -10.86
N ALA A 57 -13.78 6.19 -11.25
CA ALA A 57 -14.08 6.62 -12.61
C ALA A 57 -13.11 5.97 -13.62
N ALA A 58 -11.81 5.95 -13.32
CA ALA A 58 -10.82 5.29 -14.17
C ALA A 58 -11.07 3.78 -14.28
N LEU A 59 -11.47 3.12 -13.19
CA LEU A 59 -11.81 1.69 -13.19
C LEU A 59 -13.06 1.40 -14.04
N ALA A 60 -14.10 2.23 -13.90
CA ALA A 60 -15.35 2.09 -14.67
C ALA A 60 -15.15 2.34 -16.17
N ALA A 61 -14.14 3.12 -16.56
CA ALA A 61 -13.80 3.40 -17.95
C ALA A 61 -12.96 2.28 -18.61
N GLN A 62 -12.50 1.27 -17.85
CA GLN A 62 -11.73 0.19 -18.43
C GLN A 62 -12.60 -0.75 -19.29
N PRO A 63 -12.08 -1.27 -20.42
CA PRO A 63 -12.83 -2.19 -21.27
C PRO A 63 -13.26 -3.48 -20.55
N GLN A 64 -12.47 -3.90 -19.57
CA GLN A 64 -12.79 -5.02 -18.69
C GLN A 64 -13.07 -4.48 -17.29
N PRO A 65 -14.33 -4.38 -16.88
CA PRO A 65 -14.67 -3.88 -15.55
C PRO A 65 -14.14 -4.87 -14.50
N PHE A 66 -13.33 -4.36 -13.57
CA PHE A 66 -12.87 -5.11 -12.41
C PHE A 66 -13.78 -4.78 -11.22
N GLY A 67 -14.66 -5.71 -10.88
CA GLY A 67 -15.66 -5.55 -9.84
C GLY A 67 -15.41 -6.44 -8.62
N ARG A 68 -16.43 -6.53 -7.76
CA ARG A 68 -16.35 -7.30 -6.51
C ARG A 68 -16.07 -8.78 -6.76
N LYS A 69 -16.58 -9.34 -7.86
CA LYS A 69 -16.43 -10.75 -8.21
C LYS A 69 -15.00 -11.03 -8.66
N GLU A 70 -14.49 -10.22 -9.57
CA GLU A 70 -13.13 -10.32 -10.12
C GLU A 70 -12.09 -10.17 -9.01
N ALA A 71 -12.31 -9.22 -8.08
CA ALA A 71 -11.47 -9.03 -6.90
C ALA A 71 -11.48 -10.25 -5.96
N ALA A 72 -12.65 -10.87 -5.74
CA ALA A 72 -12.74 -12.08 -4.90
C ALA A 72 -12.02 -13.27 -5.55
N GLU A 73 -12.15 -13.43 -6.87
CA GLU A 73 -11.46 -14.48 -7.62
C GLU A 73 -9.94 -14.27 -7.62
N GLU A 74 -9.47 -13.04 -7.79
CA GLU A 74 -8.04 -12.72 -7.71
C GLU A 74 -7.49 -12.96 -6.30
N LEU A 75 -8.20 -12.53 -5.26
CA LEU A 75 -7.81 -12.79 -3.88
C LEU A 75 -7.72 -14.30 -3.60
N ALA A 76 -8.70 -15.08 -4.07
CA ALA A 76 -8.66 -16.53 -3.91
C ALA A 76 -7.45 -17.16 -4.62
N ARG A 77 -7.11 -16.70 -5.84
CA ARG A 77 -5.90 -17.13 -6.56
C ARG A 77 -4.64 -16.78 -5.79
N LEU A 78 -4.49 -15.53 -5.35
CA LEU A 78 -3.33 -15.07 -4.56
C LEU A 78 -3.17 -15.86 -3.26
N MET A 79 -4.26 -16.16 -2.55
CA MET A 79 -4.21 -16.97 -1.34
C MET A 79 -3.75 -18.41 -1.62
N SER A 80 -4.20 -19.01 -2.72
CA SER A 80 -3.77 -20.34 -3.18
C SER A 80 -2.30 -20.35 -3.58
N ASP A 81 -1.83 -19.33 -4.30
CA ASP A 81 -0.42 -19.23 -4.70
C ASP A 81 0.47 -19.01 -3.47
N ALA A 82 0.02 -18.15 -2.55
CA ALA A 82 0.74 -17.87 -1.31
C ALA A 82 0.76 -19.05 -0.34
N SER A 83 -0.25 -19.94 -0.34
CA SER A 83 -0.23 -21.14 0.53
C SER A 83 0.87 -22.11 0.11
N VAL A 84 1.12 -22.26 -1.19
CA VAL A 84 2.24 -23.07 -1.71
C VAL A 84 3.59 -22.53 -1.25
N LEU A 85 3.72 -21.19 -1.13
CA LEU A 85 4.93 -20.57 -0.63
C LEU A 85 5.05 -20.69 0.90
N ARG A 86 3.93 -20.59 1.64
CA ARG A 86 3.91 -20.79 3.10
C ARG A 86 4.36 -22.19 3.51
N ASP A 87 3.96 -23.23 2.78
CA ASP A 87 4.38 -24.60 3.06
C ASP A 87 5.89 -24.84 2.83
N ARG A 88 6.57 -23.90 2.14
CA ARG A 88 8.02 -23.94 1.89
C ARG A 88 8.83 -23.07 2.86
N VAL A 89 8.16 -22.24 3.65
CA VAL A 89 8.82 -21.41 4.64
C VAL A 89 8.69 -22.14 5.98
N GLU A 90 9.79 -22.76 6.42
CA GLU A 90 9.96 -23.05 7.84
C GLU A 90 10.01 -21.69 8.55
N LEU A 91 8.87 -21.29 9.11
CA LEU A 91 8.82 -20.22 10.10
C LEU A 91 9.51 -20.79 11.34
N ASP A 92 10.85 -20.71 11.38
CA ASP A 92 11.56 -20.88 12.63
C ASP A 92 10.92 -19.94 13.66
N GLU A 93 10.58 -20.46 14.82
CA GLU A 93 9.95 -19.70 15.92
C GLU A 93 10.89 -18.62 16.48
N ALA A 94 12.09 -18.44 15.90
CA ALA A 94 12.90 -17.26 16.04
C ALA A 94 12.28 -16.10 15.24
N GLY A 95 11.52 -15.26 15.94
CA GLY A 95 10.76 -14.14 15.41
C GLY A 95 11.42 -13.37 14.26
N ILE A 96 10.58 -13.00 13.29
CA ILE A 96 10.88 -12.05 12.19
C ILE A 96 11.41 -10.69 12.73
N PHE A 97 11.29 -10.47 14.04
CA PHE A 97 11.69 -9.28 14.76
C PHE A 97 12.95 -9.54 15.59
N PRO A 98 13.96 -8.66 15.55
CA PRO A 98 15.10 -8.75 16.46
C PRO A 98 14.62 -8.69 17.92
N GLU A 99 15.23 -9.51 18.78
CA GLU A 99 14.97 -9.54 20.22
C GLU A 99 15.04 -8.11 20.80
N GLY A 100 14.02 -7.72 21.57
CA GLY A 100 13.94 -6.42 22.26
C GLY A 100 12.91 -5.41 21.72
N LEU A 101 12.06 -5.78 20.77
CA LEU A 101 10.95 -4.93 20.29
C LEU A 101 9.64 -5.10 21.08
N ASP A 102 9.52 -6.12 21.93
CA ASP A 102 8.35 -6.36 22.79
C ASP A 102 8.36 -5.51 24.08
N ALA A 103 9.40 -4.72 24.31
CA ALA A 103 9.57 -3.95 25.54
C ALA A 103 8.57 -2.78 25.69
N ASP A 104 7.89 -2.38 24.60
CA ASP A 104 6.86 -1.34 24.60
C ASP A 104 5.44 -1.91 24.39
N GLU A 105 5.19 -3.16 24.80
CA GLU A 105 3.81 -3.59 25.04
C GLU A 105 3.27 -2.80 26.23
N ALA A 106 2.65 -1.66 25.93
CA ALA A 106 1.84 -0.90 26.85
C ALA A 106 0.71 -1.81 27.37
N MET A 107 0.99 -2.50 28.47
CA MET A 107 -0.01 -3.17 29.29
C MET A 107 -1.17 -2.17 29.50
N PRO A 108 -2.42 -2.54 29.20
CA PRO A 108 -3.54 -1.68 29.52
C PRO A 108 -3.51 -1.45 31.03
N THR A 109 -3.24 -0.21 31.44
CA THR A 109 -3.33 0.18 32.85
C THR A 109 -4.71 -0.24 33.36
N PRO A 110 -4.81 -1.00 34.46
CA PRO A 110 -6.09 -1.43 34.97
C PRO A 110 -6.92 -0.19 35.29
N ILE A 111 -8.15 -0.15 34.77
CA ILE A 111 -9.13 0.90 35.09
C ILE A 111 -9.53 0.67 36.55
N THR A 112 -8.93 1.43 37.46
CA THR A 112 -9.36 1.44 38.86
C THR A 112 -10.66 2.23 38.98
N LYS A 113 -11.64 1.61 39.66
CA LYS A 113 -13.02 2.05 39.84
C LYS A 113 -13.15 3.33 40.68
#